data_AF-A0A8B6F5Q9-F1
#
_entry.id   AF-A0A8B6F5Q9-F1
#
_cell.length_a   1.000
_cell.length_b   1.000
_cell.length_c   1.000
_cell.angle_alpha   90.00
_cell.angle_beta   90.00
_cell.angle_gamma   90.00
#
_symmetry.space_group_name_H-M   'P 1'
#
loop_
_entity.id
_entity.type
_entity.pdbx_description
1 polymer ?
#
loop_
_entity_poly.entity_id
_entity_poly.type
_entity_poly.pdbx_seq_one_letter_code
_entity_poly.pdbx_strand_id
1 'polypeptide(L)'
;MSGKPSLIGISGVDREGTLGKDFSGSAEWLMIPYSTAAPQEDTLYDVGGRLSYRVGGSNFSVPLLPDTITVKPNPSLVVHYFHEKYVRGDDPLTTDVAGPIIPFSLAVSVTNAGFGTARALRISSAQPEIIENEKGLLITFKIIGAQLGNNQIAPSLSVDFGDIHSDETKTARWLLTSTLKGTFYNCTATFETSTPLEIHNCHYWMNMNIMNLFTWLE
;
A
#
# COMPACT_ATOMS: atom_id res chain seq x y z
N MET A 1 18.46 6.69 -9.81
CA MET A 1 19.14 8.00 -10.01
C MET A 1 19.68 8.48 -8.68
N SER A 2 20.91 8.98 -8.63
CA SER A 2 21.48 9.56 -7.41
C SER A 2 21.08 11.04 -7.32
N GLY A 3 20.52 11.46 -6.17
CA GLY A 3 20.20 12.85 -5.90
C GLY A 3 21.45 13.71 -5.67
N LYS A 4 21.29 15.03 -5.53
CA LYS A 4 22.37 15.87 -4.99
C LYS A 4 22.66 15.41 -3.56
N PRO A 5 23.95 15.24 -3.18
CA PRO A 5 24.27 14.79 -1.84
C PRO A 5 23.99 15.86 -0.78
N SER A 6 23.69 15.41 0.43
CA SER A 6 23.80 16.22 1.63
C SER A 6 25.26 16.35 2.01
N LEU A 7 25.71 17.57 2.34
CA LEU A 7 27.11 17.87 2.60
C LEU A 7 27.31 18.38 4.02
N ILE A 8 28.31 17.85 4.72
CA ILE A 8 28.71 18.29 6.06
C ILE A 8 30.22 18.56 6.02
N GLY A 9 30.67 19.75 6.41
CA GLY A 9 32.11 20.09 6.49
C GLY A 9 32.83 20.26 5.15
N ILE A 10 32.13 20.12 4.02
CA ILE A 10 32.62 20.40 2.67
C ILE A 10 31.66 21.32 1.92
N SER A 11 32.20 22.15 1.03
CA SER A 11 31.41 23.09 0.22
C SER A 11 30.86 22.48 -1.07
N GLY A 12 31.36 21.32 -1.49
CA GLY A 12 30.95 20.65 -2.72
C GLY A 12 31.62 19.29 -2.90
N VAL A 13 31.04 18.47 -3.77
CA VAL A 13 31.64 17.23 -4.31
C VAL A 13 31.92 17.33 -5.80
N ASP A 14 31.70 18.52 -6.36
CA ASP A 14 32.13 18.87 -7.70
C ASP A 14 33.62 19.28 -7.69
N ARG A 15 34.13 19.72 -8.83
CA ARG A 15 35.54 20.12 -8.97
C ARG A 15 35.91 21.40 -8.20
N GLU A 16 34.92 22.10 -7.64
CA GLU A 16 35.09 23.36 -6.91
C GLU A 16 34.92 23.19 -5.39
N GLY A 17 34.57 21.99 -4.93
CA GLY A 17 34.46 21.64 -3.53
C GLY A 17 35.75 21.86 -2.74
N THR A 18 35.62 22.40 -1.54
CA THR A 18 36.72 22.70 -0.62
C THR A 18 36.50 22.04 0.73
N LEU A 19 37.59 21.54 1.30
CA LEU A 19 37.68 21.04 2.67
C LEU A 19 38.80 21.81 3.39
N GLY A 20 38.49 22.35 4.57
CA GLY A 20 39.47 23.07 5.38
C GLY A 20 40.61 22.17 5.86
N LYS A 21 41.79 22.75 6.05
CA LYS A 21 42.91 22.04 6.68
C LYS A 21 42.50 21.57 8.09
N ASP A 22 42.82 20.33 8.41
CA ASP A 22 42.54 19.69 9.71
C ASP A 22 41.02 19.56 10.04
N PHE A 23 40.15 19.67 9.04
CA PHE A 23 38.72 19.37 9.14
C PHE A 23 38.37 18.03 8.48
N SER A 24 37.25 17.45 8.91
CA SER A 24 36.61 16.31 8.24
C SER A 24 35.34 16.76 7.53
N GLY A 25 34.99 16.05 6.47
CA GLY A 25 33.75 16.27 5.73
C GLY A 25 33.07 14.97 5.33
N SER A 26 31.76 15.06 5.09
CA SER A 26 30.92 13.96 4.63
C SER A 26 30.05 14.42 3.47
N ALA A 27 29.81 13.50 2.53
CA ALA A 27 28.81 13.62 1.49
C ALA A 27 27.90 12.37 1.54
N GLU A 28 26.60 12.58 1.66
CA GLU A 28 25.60 11.52 1.74
C GLU A 28 24.68 11.56 0.54
N TRP A 29 24.56 10.44 -0.17
CA TRP A 29 23.67 10.31 -1.32
C TRP A 29 22.48 9.42 -0.99
N LEU A 30 21.28 9.90 -1.27
CA LEU A 30 20.09 9.05 -1.32
C LEU A 30 20.07 8.32 -2.67
N MET A 31 20.17 7.00 -2.63
CA MET A 31 20.05 6.12 -3.80
C MET A 31 18.72 5.39 -3.75
N ILE A 32 17.84 5.69 -4.70
CA ILE A 32 16.57 4.98 -4.86
C ILE A 32 16.72 3.99 -6.01
N PRO A 33 16.65 2.67 -5.75
CA PRO A 33 16.69 1.67 -6.80
C PRO A 33 15.44 1.77 -7.68
N TYR A 34 15.60 1.51 -8.97
CA TYR A 34 14.45 1.31 -9.86
C TYR A 34 13.78 -0.03 -9.57
N SER A 35 12.52 -0.18 -9.98
CA SER A 35 11.81 -1.47 -9.89
C SER A 35 12.51 -2.60 -10.66
N THR A 36 13.34 -2.26 -11.64
CA THR A 36 14.15 -3.19 -12.44
C THR A 36 15.48 -3.57 -11.80
N ALA A 37 15.87 -2.98 -10.65
CA ALA A 37 17.15 -3.26 -10.00
C ALA A 37 17.18 -4.60 -9.24
N ALA A 38 16.02 -5.14 -8.88
CA ALA A 38 15.87 -6.48 -8.33
C ALA A 38 14.53 -7.03 -8.79
N PRO A 39 14.41 -7.48 -10.06
CA PRO A 39 13.10 -7.77 -10.64
C PRO A 39 12.46 -9.00 -10.00
N GLN A 40 13.25 -9.99 -9.56
CA GLN A 40 12.75 -11.28 -9.07
C GLN A 40 13.43 -11.76 -7.79
N GLU A 41 14.72 -11.51 -7.64
CA GLU A 41 15.51 -11.97 -6.49
C GLU A 41 16.37 -10.85 -5.91
N ASP A 42 16.81 -11.04 -4.67
CA ASP A 42 17.76 -10.14 -4.01
C ASP A 42 19.00 -9.97 -4.90
N THR A 43 19.30 -8.72 -5.26
CA THR A 43 20.42 -8.38 -6.16
C THR A 43 21.45 -7.55 -5.43
N LEU A 44 22.71 -7.96 -5.50
CA LEU A 44 23.84 -7.27 -4.85
C LEU A 44 24.42 -6.21 -5.79
N TYR A 45 24.71 -5.04 -5.24
CA TYR A 45 25.35 -3.92 -5.95
C TYR A 45 26.53 -3.39 -5.14
N ASP A 46 27.69 -3.31 -5.78
CA ASP A 46 28.85 -2.63 -5.21
C ASP A 46 28.74 -1.12 -5.48
N VAL A 47 28.69 -0.35 -4.41
CA VAL A 47 28.67 1.11 -4.42
C VAL A 47 30.04 1.59 -4.01
N GLY A 48 30.77 2.14 -4.97
CA GLY A 48 32.10 2.70 -4.76
C GLY A 48 32.27 4.01 -5.51
N GLY A 49 33.49 4.53 -5.46
CA GLY A 49 33.81 5.78 -6.12
C GLY A 49 35.30 6.03 -6.16
N ARG A 50 35.65 7.24 -6.60
CA ARG A 50 37.04 7.71 -6.60
C ARG A 50 37.06 9.13 -6.06
N LEU A 51 37.78 9.32 -4.96
CA LEU A 51 38.02 10.64 -4.40
C LEU A 51 39.16 11.29 -5.19
N SER A 52 38.91 12.45 -5.78
CA SER A 52 39.95 13.25 -6.44
C SER A 52 40.02 14.63 -5.79
N TYR A 53 41.22 15.08 -5.42
CA TYR A 53 41.43 16.35 -4.72
C TYR A 53 42.75 17.00 -5.13
N ARG A 54 42.88 18.30 -4.86
CA ARG A 54 44.09 19.08 -5.12
C ARG A 54 44.63 19.66 -3.82
N VAL A 55 45.91 19.46 -3.54
CA VAL A 55 46.62 20.06 -2.40
C VAL A 55 48.01 20.52 -2.84
N GLY A 56 48.40 21.74 -2.46
CA GLY A 56 49.71 22.31 -2.85
C GLY A 56 49.94 22.43 -4.37
N GLY A 57 48.86 22.52 -5.16
CA GLY A 57 48.93 22.56 -6.63
C GLY A 57 49.02 21.18 -7.31
N SER A 58 49.18 20.10 -6.55
CA SER A 58 49.21 18.72 -7.07
C SER A 58 47.86 18.03 -6.94
N ASN A 59 47.50 17.23 -7.95
CA ASN A 59 46.26 16.45 -7.97
C ASN A 59 46.53 15.03 -7.45
N PHE A 60 45.62 14.54 -6.62
CA PHE A 60 45.62 13.19 -6.10
C PHE A 60 44.29 12.51 -6.44
N SER A 61 44.33 11.21 -6.64
CA SER A 61 43.15 10.40 -6.92
C SER A 61 43.26 9.06 -6.20
N VAL A 62 42.27 8.77 -5.35
CA VAL A 62 42.26 7.61 -4.47
C VAL A 62 40.98 6.83 -4.73
N PRO A 63 41.04 5.53 -5.06
CA PRO A 63 39.84 4.70 -5.14
C PRO A 63 39.24 4.54 -3.74
N LEU A 64 37.93 4.70 -3.64
CA LEU A 64 37.19 4.34 -2.42
C LEU A 64 36.91 2.84 -2.47
N LEU A 65 37.10 2.17 -1.33
CA LEU A 65 36.68 0.77 -1.20
C LEU A 65 35.16 0.73 -1.40
N PRO A 66 34.66 -0.11 -2.32
CA PRO A 66 33.22 -0.26 -2.50
C PRO A 66 32.62 -0.93 -1.27
N ASP A 67 31.38 -0.54 -0.97
CA ASP A 67 30.52 -1.26 -0.05
C ASP A 67 29.42 -1.97 -0.84
N THR A 68 28.96 -3.12 -0.36
CA THR A 68 27.96 -3.92 -1.06
C THR A 68 26.59 -3.68 -0.42
N ILE A 69 25.63 -3.25 -1.23
CA ILE A 69 24.21 -3.13 -0.83
C ILE A 69 23.38 -4.25 -1.45
N THR A 70 22.32 -4.66 -0.76
CA THR A 70 21.33 -5.61 -1.28
C THR A 70 20.05 -4.87 -1.65
N VAL A 71 19.68 -4.92 -2.92
CA VAL A 71 18.37 -4.45 -3.39
C VAL A 71 17.41 -5.64 -3.38
N LYS A 72 16.28 -5.47 -2.71
CA LYS A 72 15.23 -6.49 -2.62
C LYS A 72 14.16 -6.27 -3.70
N PRO A 73 13.52 -7.33 -4.21
CA PRO A 73 12.39 -7.19 -5.13
C PRO A 73 11.21 -6.43 -4.53
N ASN A 74 10.41 -5.84 -5.41
CA ASN A 74 9.21 -5.10 -5.01
C ASN A 74 7.95 -6.00 -5.00
N PRO A 75 7.03 -5.78 -4.06
CA PRO A 75 5.69 -6.36 -4.14
C PRO A 75 4.87 -5.74 -5.27
N SER A 76 3.83 -6.45 -5.71
CA SER A 76 2.84 -5.95 -6.66
C SER A 76 1.47 -6.46 -6.25
N LEU A 77 0.65 -5.60 -5.65
CA LEU A 77 -0.64 -6.00 -5.11
C LEU A 77 -1.75 -5.88 -6.15
N VAL A 78 -2.50 -6.97 -6.33
CA VAL A 78 -3.76 -7.03 -7.08
C VAL A 78 -4.89 -7.15 -6.07
N VAL A 79 -5.88 -6.27 -6.16
CA VAL A 79 -7.00 -6.21 -5.20
C VAL A 79 -8.32 -6.42 -5.93
N HIS A 80 -9.12 -7.34 -5.40
CA HIS A 80 -10.48 -7.62 -5.87
C HIS A 80 -11.48 -7.36 -4.75
N TYR A 81 -12.52 -6.58 -5.06
CA TYR A 81 -13.67 -6.38 -4.19
C TYR A 81 -14.86 -7.20 -4.65
N PHE A 82 -15.52 -7.79 -3.66
CA PHE A 82 -16.68 -8.64 -3.82
C PHE A 82 -17.80 -8.10 -2.95
N HIS A 83 -18.94 -7.83 -3.55
CA HIS A 83 -20.11 -7.36 -2.84
C HIS A 83 -21.37 -8.03 -3.39
N GLU A 84 -22.40 -8.08 -2.55
CA GLU A 84 -23.73 -8.47 -2.99
C GLU A 84 -24.39 -7.28 -3.70
N LYS A 85 -25.00 -7.55 -4.85
CA LYS A 85 -25.69 -6.53 -5.66
C LYS A 85 -26.93 -5.98 -4.94
N TYR A 86 -27.66 -6.86 -4.28
CA TYR A 86 -28.93 -6.55 -3.63
C TYR A 86 -28.80 -6.66 -2.12
N VAL A 87 -29.13 -5.60 -1.41
CA VAL A 87 -29.20 -5.57 0.04
C VAL A 87 -30.66 -5.62 0.47
N ARG A 88 -30.99 -6.53 1.39
CA ARG A 88 -32.33 -6.65 1.98
C ARG A 88 -32.37 -5.95 3.33
N GLY A 89 -33.36 -5.10 3.50
CA GLY A 89 -33.65 -4.36 4.71
C GLY A 89 -35.09 -3.86 4.63
N ASP A 90 -35.42 -2.87 5.45
CA ASP A 90 -36.80 -2.36 5.48
C ASP A 90 -37.16 -1.60 4.19
N ASP A 91 -38.43 -1.69 3.81
CA ASP A 91 -39.00 -0.98 2.66
C ASP A 91 -39.80 0.23 3.15
N PRO A 92 -39.34 1.47 2.93
CA PRO A 92 -40.03 2.66 3.43
C PRO A 92 -41.36 2.95 2.70
N LEU A 93 -41.78 2.08 1.78
CA LEU A 93 -43.08 2.11 1.10
C LEU A 93 -44.09 1.10 1.67
N THR A 94 -43.68 0.18 2.55
CA THR A 94 -44.59 -0.76 3.23
C THR A 94 -44.99 -0.23 4.61
N THR A 95 -46.29 -0.13 4.87
CA THR A 95 -46.83 0.48 6.11
C THR A 95 -47.02 -0.48 7.28
N ASP A 96 -47.00 -1.79 7.04
CA ASP A 96 -47.57 -2.75 7.99
C ASP A 96 -46.54 -3.65 8.69
N VAL A 97 -45.43 -4.00 8.03
CA VAL A 97 -44.38 -4.87 8.60
C VAL A 97 -43.01 -4.51 8.02
N ALA A 98 -42.02 -4.32 8.88
CA ALA A 98 -40.64 -4.10 8.44
C ALA A 98 -40.08 -5.34 7.72
N GLY A 99 -39.43 -5.14 6.59
CA GLY A 99 -38.79 -6.22 5.82
C GLY A 99 -37.69 -6.93 6.61
N PRO A 100 -37.41 -8.23 6.35
CA PRO A 100 -36.35 -8.95 7.05
C PRO A 100 -34.97 -8.32 6.75
N ILE A 101 -34.22 -8.00 7.80
CA ILE A 101 -32.83 -7.58 7.70
C ILE A 101 -31.98 -8.83 7.50
N ILE A 102 -31.42 -8.99 6.29
CA ILE A 102 -30.58 -10.15 5.95
C ILE A 102 -29.13 -9.69 5.91
N PRO A 103 -28.23 -10.32 6.69
CA PRO A 103 -26.81 -10.04 6.58
C PRO A 103 -26.27 -10.32 5.18
N PHE A 104 -25.43 -9.42 4.69
CA PHE A 104 -24.75 -9.56 3.40
C PHE A 104 -23.24 -9.42 3.57
N SER A 105 -22.50 -9.93 2.59
CA SER A 105 -21.04 -9.97 2.62
C SER A 105 -20.42 -8.87 1.77
N LEU A 106 -19.43 -8.21 2.34
CA LEU A 106 -18.40 -7.47 1.59
C LEU A 106 -17.09 -8.22 1.80
N ALA A 107 -16.36 -8.52 0.73
CA ALA A 107 -15.06 -9.16 0.85
C ALA A 107 -14.04 -8.46 -0.05
N VAL A 108 -12.78 -8.51 0.39
CA VAL A 108 -11.63 -8.05 -0.37
C VAL A 108 -10.61 -9.19 -0.42
N SER A 109 -10.11 -9.50 -1.61
CA SER A 109 -9.00 -10.41 -1.82
C SER A 109 -7.80 -9.61 -2.30
N VAL A 110 -6.66 -9.79 -1.66
CA VAL A 110 -5.39 -9.15 -2.00
C VAL A 110 -4.40 -10.22 -2.36
N THR A 111 -3.92 -10.20 -3.59
CA THR A 111 -2.88 -11.11 -4.10
C THR A 111 -1.62 -10.32 -4.38
N ASN A 112 -0.48 -10.78 -3.87
CA ASN A 112 0.81 -10.21 -4.23
C ASN A 112 1.40 -10.95 -5.44
N ALA A 113 1.23 -10.37 -6.62
CA ALA A 113 1.80 -10.86 -7.88
C ALA A 113 3.26 -10.39 -8.11
N GLY A 114 3.87 -9.73 -7.13
CA GLY A 114 5.27 -9.31 -7.18
C GLY A 114 6.18 -10.29 -6.42
N PHE A 115 7.49 -10.09 -6.57
CA PHE A 115 8.50 -10.94 -5.94
C PHE A 115 8.94 -10.45 -4.56
N GLY A 116 8.64 -9.18 -4.23
CA GLY A 116 8.87 -8.62 -2.91
C GLY A 116 7.72 -8.92 -1.94
N THR A 117 7.97 -8.79 -0.64
CA THR A 117 6.92 -8.85 0.39
C THR A 117 6.29 -7.47 0.57
N ALA A 118 4.96 -7.38 0.51
CA ALA A 118 4.23 -6.19 0.94
C ALA A 118 4.14 -6.21 2.47
N ARG A 119 4.67 -5.19 3.14
CA ARG A 119 4.86 -5.22 4.60
C ARG A 119 3.79 -4.44 5.34
N ALA A 120 3.25 -5.04 6.39
CA ALA A 120 2.25 -4.42 7.26
C ALA A 120 1.10 -3.77 6.46
N LEU A 121 0.53 -4.51 5.51
CA LEU A 121 -0.59 -4.03 4.73
C LEU A 121 -1.78 -3.83 5.65
N ARG A 122 -2.35 -2.63 5.63
CA ARG A 122 -3.60 -2.31 6.31
C ARG A 122 -4.60 -1.80 5.29
N ILE A 123 -5.82 -2.35 5.35
CA ILE A 123 -6.94 -1.90 4.52
C ILE A 123 -7.97 -1.25 5.43
N SER A 124 -8.30 -0.01 5.12
CA SER A 124 -9.42 0.69 5.72
C SER A 124 -10.49 0.85 4.64
N SER A 125 -11.51 -0.02 4.68
CA SER A 125 -12.66 0.10 3.79
C SER A 125 -13.48 1.32 4.21
N ALA A 126 -13.85 2.18 3.27
CA ALA A 126 -14.87 3.18 3.53
C ALA A 126 -16.24 2.50 3.63
N GLN A 127 -17.20 3.21 4.22
CA GLN A 127 -18.57 2.74 4.32
C GLN A 127 -19.16 2.56 2.90
N PRO A 128 -19.91 1.46 2.66
CA PRO A 128 -20.72 1.29 1.46
C PRO A 128 -21.60 2.50 1.11
N GLU A 129 -21.80 2.77 -0.19
CA GLU A 129 -22.80 3.72 -0.67
C GLU A 129 -23.92 3.01 -1.46
N ILE A 130 -25.18 3.32 -1.14
CA ILE A 130 -26.40 2.84 -1.82
C ILE A 130 -27.12 4.03 -2.47
N ILE A 131 -27.45 3.93 -3.76
CA ILE A 131 -28.10 5.01 -4.54
C ILE A 131 -29.64 4.98 -4.44
N GLU A 132 -30.25 3.80 -4.29
CA GLU A 132 -31.70 3.64 -4.32
C GLU A 132 -32.34 3.97 -2.98
N ASN A 133 -32.38 5.26 -2.68
CA ASN A 133 -33.07 5.83 -1.54
C ASN A 133 -33.85 7.04 -2.01
N GLU A 134 -34.97 6.77 -2.69
CA GLU A 134 -35.86 7.78 -3.29
C GLU A 134 -36.35 8.86 -2.30
N LYS A 135 -36.18 8.64 -0.98
CA LYS A 135 -36.59 9.53 0.09
C LYS A 135 -35.43 10.21 0.85
N GLY A 136 -34.18 9.98 0.48
CA GLY A 136 -33.01 10.58 1.18
C GLY A 136 -32.89 10.16 2.65
N LEU A 137 -33.43 9.00 3.02
CA LEU A 137 -33.41 8.46 4.38
C LEU A 137 -31.98 8.11 4.86
N LEU A 138 -31.70 8.19 6.16
CA LEU A 138 -30.40 7.77 6.68
C LEU A 138 -30.26 6.24 6.59
N ILE A 139 -29.47 5.75 5.64
CA ILE A 139 -29.06 4.33 5.59
C ILE A 139 -27.93 4.15 6.58
N THR A 140 -28.10 3.21 7.53
CA THR A 140 -27.03 2.85 8.48
C THR A 140 -26.59 1.43 8.20
N PHE A 141 -25.29 1.27 7.90
CA PHE A 141 -24.65 -0.04 7.87
C PHE A 141 -24.09 -0.39 9.24
N LYS A 142 -24.36 -1.62 9.69
CA LYS A 142 -23.73 -2.16 10.89
C LYS A 142 -22.88 -3.36 10.52
N ILE A 143 -21.60 -3.31 10.89
CA ILE A 143 -20.72 -4.48 10.82
C ILE A 143 -21.06 -5.36 12.00
N ILE A 144 -21.54 -6.57 11.72
CA ILE A 144 -21.89 -7.56 12.74
C ILE A 144 -20.86 -8.69 12.83
N GLY A 145 -19.92 -8.76 11.87
CA GLY A 145 -18.79 -9.68 11.89
C GLY A 145 -17.69 -9.24 10.94
N ALA A 146 -16.46 -9.64 11.25
CA ALA A 146 -15.32 -9.49 10.36
C ALA A 146 -14.43 -10.72 10.49
N GLN A 147 -13.76 -11.10 9.40
CA GLN A 147 -12.81 -12.21 9.37
C GLN A 147 -11.65 -11.89 8.42
N LEU A 148 -10.46 -12.40 8.76
CA LEU A 148 -9.27 -12.43 7.89
C LEU A 148 -8.90 -13.88 7.63
N GLY A 149 -8.98 -14.30 6.37
CA GLY A 149 -8.99 -15.71 5.98
C GLY A 149 -10.12 -16.44 6.70
N ASN A 150 -9.73 -17.41 7.53
CA ASN A 150 -10.66 -18.21 8.34
C ASN A 150 -10.75 -17.73 9.80
N ASN A 151 -10.00 -16.69 10.18
CA ASN A 151 -9.94 -16.21 11.55
C ASN A 151 -10.94 -15.07 11.76
N GLN A 152 -11.83 -15.21 12.73
CA GLN A 152 -12.72 -14.13 13.13
C GLN A 152 -11.92 -13.03 13.83
N ILE A 153 -12.17 -11.78 13.45
CA ILE A 153 -11.53 -10.60 14.02
C ILE A 153 -12.60 -9.65 14.58
N ALA A 154 -12.17 -8.66 15.36
CA ALA A 154 -13.06 -7.64 15.87
C ALA A 154 -13.78 -6.92 14.71
N PRO A 155 -15.11 -6.73 14.76
CA PRO A 155 -15.85 -5.96 13.77
C PRO A 155 -15.27 -4.54 13.64
N SER A 156 -14.60 -4.27 12.52
CA SER A 156 -13.93 -3.00 12.24
C SER A 156 -13.90 -2.77 10.73
N LEU A 157 -14.05 -1.52 10.29
CA LEU A 157 -13.84 -1.11 8.89
C LEU A 157 -12.36 -1.19 8.46
N SER A 158 -11.46 -1.29 9.44
CA SER A 158 -10.03 -1.40 9.25
C SER A 158 -9.56 -2.80 9.61
N VAL A 159 -8.87 -3.46 8.69
CA VAL A 159 -8.32 -4.81 8.85
C VAL A 159 -6.82 -4.75 8.57
N ASP A 160 -6.05 -5.33 9.48
CA ASP A 160 -4.61 -5.52 9.34
C ASP A 160 -4.36 -6.87 8.65
N PHE A 161 -3.80 -6.80 7.44
CA PHE A 161 -3.43 -7.98 6.66
C PHE A 161 -2.03 -8.48 7.02
N GLY A 162 -1.24 -7.67 7.74
CA GLY A 162 0.16 -7.92 8.01
C GLY A 162 0.98 -8.00 6.73
N ASP A 163 2.01 -8.84 6.75
CA ASP A 163 2.85 -9.05 5.58
C ASP A 163 2.14 -9.95 4.55
N ILE A 164 2.25 -9.62 3.27
CA ILE A 164 1.83 -10.47 2.15
C ILE A 164 3.06 -10.84 1.34
N HIS A 165 3.49 -12.09 1.43
CA HIS A 165 4.64 -12.62 0.70
C HIS A 165 4.36 -12.72 -0.81
N SER A 166 5.41 -12.97 -1.59
CA SER A 166 5.25 -13.22 -3.03
C SER A 166 4.32 -14.42 -3.27
N ASP A 167 3.42 -14.29 -4.24
CA ASP A 167 2.38 -15.25 -4.60
C ASP A 167 1.36 -15.56 -3.48
N GLU A 168 1.42 -14.86 -2.36
CA GLU A 168 0.44 -15.00 -1.27
C GLU A 168 -0.84 -14.24 -1.58
N THR A 169 -1.96 -14.85 -1.23
CA THR A 169 -3.28 -14.20 -1.26
C THR A 169 -3.90 -14.21 0.13
N LYS A 170 -4.37 -13.04 0.57
CA LYS A 170 -5.14 -12.87 1.80
C LYS A 170 -6.49 -12.25 1.50
N THR A 171 -7.51 -12.74 2.19
CA THR A 171 -8.89 -12.31 2.00
C THR A 171 -9.47 -11.83 3.31
N ALA A 172 -10.07 -10.64 3.34
CA ALA A 172 -10.93 -10.24 4.46
C ALA A 172 -12.39 -10.24 4.03
N ARG A 173 -13.28 -10.54 4.96
CA ARG A 173 -14.74 -10.46 4.77
C ARG A 173 -15.36 -9.76 5.95
N TRP A 174 -16.25 -8.83 5.63
CA TRP A 174 -17.16 -8.17 6.56
C TRP A 174 -18.56 -8.71 6.34
N LEU A 175 -19.24 -8.96 7.45
CA LEU A 175 -20.66 -9.27 7.47
C LEU A 175 -21.42 -8.03 7.93
N LEU A 176 -22.28 -7.51 7.08
CA LEU A 176 -22.98 -6.25 7.30
C LEU A 176 -24.49 -6.45 7.29
N THR A 177 -25.20 -5.55 7.99
CA THR A 177 -26.65 -5.38 7.89
C THR A 177 -26.98 -3.94 7.51
N SER A 178 -28.02 -3.76 6.71
CA SER A 178 -28.56 -2.44 6.35
C SER A 178 -29.95 -2.27 6.96
N THR A 179 -30.27 -1.04 7.38
CA THR A 179 -31.61 -0.68 7.84
C THR A 179 -32.63 -0.59 6.71
N LEU A 180 -32.20 -0.30 5.48
CA LEU A 180 -33.07 -0.18 4.30
C LEU A 180 -32.68 -1.16 3.20
N LYS A 181 -33.67 -1.60 2.42
CA LYS A 181 -33.42 -2.29 1.15
C LYS A 181 -32.74 -1.33 0.16
N GLY A 182 -31.89 -1.85 -0.71
CA GLY A 182 -31.29 -1.04 -1.77
C GLY A 182 -30.28 -1.80 -2.63
N THR A 183 -29.82 -1.14 -3.68
CA THR A 183 -28.80 -1.66 -4.59
C THR A 183 -27.43 -1.06 -4.24
N PHE A 184 -26.43 -1.91 -4.01
CA PHE A 184 -25.06 -1.48 -3.72
C PHE A 184 -24.44 -0.89 -5.00
N TYR A 185 -23.91 0.33 -4.92
CA TYR A 185 -23.38 1.02 -6.10
C TYR A 185 -21.87 1.15 -6.09
N ASN A 186 -21.29 1.55 -4.96
CA ASN A 186 -19.85 1.79 -4.87
C ASN A 186 -19.33 1.57 -3.45
N CYS A 187 -18.04 1.29 -3.34
CA CYS A 187 -17.30 1.22 -2.09
C CYS A 187 -15.95 1.91 -2.31
N THR A 188 -15.57 2.88 -1.49
CA THR A 188 -14.20 3.40 -1.51
C THR A 188 -13.35 2.66 -0.49
N ALA A 189 -12.04 2.58 -0.70
CA ALA A 189 -11.13 1.96 0.27
C ALA A 189 -9.73 2.56 0.16
N THR A 190 -9.07 2.64 1.32
CA THR A 190 -7.69 3.13 1.44
C THR A 190 -6.76 1.99 1.84
N PHE A 191 -5.60 1.93 1.17
CA PHE A 191 -4.56 0.94 1.38
C PHE A 191 -3.31 1.62 1.91
N GLU A 192 -2.74 1.06 2.97
CA GLU A 192 -1.51 1.56 3.59
C GLU A 192 -0.51 0.41 3.71
N THR A 193 0.73 0.66 3.33
CA THR A 193 1.85 -0.30 3.42
C THR A 193 3.09 0.42 3.92
N SER A 194 3.94 -0.29 4.66
CA SER A 194 5.22 0.25 5.11
C SER A 194 6.27 0.14 4.00
N THR A 195 6.98 1.24 3.72
CA THR A 195 8.14 1.23 2.82
C THR A 195 9.41 1.56 3.61
N PRO A 196 10.59 1.02 3.22
CA PRO A 196 11.84 1.29 3.93
C PRO A 196 12.28 2.76 3.94
N LEU A 197 11.67 3.61 3.12
CA LEU A 197 12.05 5.00 3.00
C LEU A 197 11.32 5.93 3.98
N GLU A 198 10.30 5.50 4.73
CA GLU A 198 9.47 6.33 5.64
C GLU A 198 8.89 7.64 5.04
N ILE A 199 9.20 7.98 3.79
CA ILE A 199 8.67 9.14 3.09
C ILE A 199 7.43 8.70 2.31
N HIS A 200 6.29 8.94 2.96
CA HIS A 200 4.91 8.85 2.48
C HIS A 200 4.21 7.48 2.59
N ASN A 201 3.09 7.50 3.31
CA ASN A 201 1.97 6.58 3.09
C ASN A 201 1.70 6.52 1.59
N CYS A 202 2.01 5.41 0.92
CA CYS A 202 1.62 5.21 -0.47
C CYS A 202 0.10 5.06 -0.53
N HIS A 203 -0.61 6.17 -0.76
CA HIS A 203 -2.02 6.17 -1.11
C HIS A 203 -2.16 5.63 -2.54
N TYR A 204 -2.41 4.33 -2.66
CA TYR A 204 -2.80 3.76 -3.95
C TYR A 204 -4.29 4.03 -4.19
N TRP A 205 -4.60 4.97 -5.08
CA TRP A 205 -5.89 5.02 -5.76
C TRP A 205 -5.88 3.95 -6.85
N MET A 206 -6.05 2.68 -6.47
CA MET A 206 -6.16 1.62 -7.47
C MET A 206 -7.52 1.69 -8.15
N ASN A 207 -7.51 1.71 -9.49
CA ASN A 207 -8.71 1.53 -10.29
C ASN A 207 -9.38 0.21 -9.88
N MET A 208 -10.54 0.32 -9.23
CA MET A 208 -11.27 -0.80 -8.69
C MET A 208 -11.95 -1.56 -9.82
N ASN A 209 -11.62 -2.85 -9.95
CA ASN A 209 -12.45 -3.77 -10.72
C ASN A 209 -13.45 -4.41 -9.73
N ILE A 210 -14.67 -3.88 -9.73
CA ILE A 210 -15.75 -4.35 -8.87
C ILE A 210 -16.37 -5.58 -9.54
N MET A 211 -16.24 -6.76 -8.93
CA MET A 211 -16.84 -8.00 -9.43
C MET A 211 -18.03 -8.41 -8.58
N ASN A 212 -19.17 -8.72 -9.23
CA ASN A 212 -20.38 -9.21 -8.56
C ASN A 212 -20.21 -10.67 -8.10
N LEU A 213 -20.57 -10.97 -6.85
CA LEU A 213 -20.45 -12.33 -6.27
C LEU A 213 -21.27 -13.42 -6.99
N PHE A 214 -22.25 -13.06 -7.82
CA PHE A 214 -23.14 -14.02 -8.49
C PHE A 214 -22.50 -14.76 -9.69
N THR A 215 -21.31 -14.38 -10.16
CA THR A 215 -20.70 -14.99 -11.36
C THR A 215 -19.86 -16.25 -11.10
N TRP A 216 -19.97 -16.88 -9.92
CA TRP A 216 -19.18 -18.06 -9.53
C TRP A 216 -20.02 -19.33 -9.27
N LEU A 217 -21.30 -19.36 -9.67
CA LEU A 217 -22.19 -20.52 -9.48
C LEU A 217 -22.70 -21.17 -10.78
N GLU A 218 -21.98 -21.04 -11.90
CA GLU A 218 -22.22 -21.85 -13.12
C GLU A 218 -20.95 -22.55 -13.59
#